data_AF-A0A1I5CKX5-F1
#
_entry.id   AF-A0A1I5CKX5-F1
#
_cell.length_a   1.000
_cell.length_b   1.000
_cell.length_c   1.000
_cell.angle_alpha   90.00
_cell.angle_beta   90.00
_cell.angle_gamma   90.00
#
_symmetry.space_group_name_H-M   'P 1'
#
loop_
_entity.id
_entity.type
_entity.pdbx_description
1 polymer ?
#
loop_
_entity_poly.entity_id
_entity_poly.type
_entity_poly.pdbx_seq_one_letter_code
_entity_poly.pdbx_strand_id
1 'polypeptide(L)' 'MKNRPIILLIITSIILVLVTVLSYFNVQFPLVFYLTVIGQVFLIYTVYSVLTNNYKTTKTFDDWYEDHPIGDEDL' A
#
# COMPACT_ATOMS: atom_id res chain seq x y z
N MET A 1 3.56 -9.29 12.74
CA MET A 1 4.16 -9.52 11.40
C MET A 1 4.78 -8.22 10.94
N LYS A 2 6.07 -8.22 10.61
CA LYS A 2 6.86 -7.01 10.30
C LYS A 2 6.37 -6.22 9.06
N ASN A 3 5.38 -6.74 8.34
CA ASN A 3 4.90 -6.21 7.06
C ASN A 3 3.40 -5.82 7.06
N ARG A 4 2.77 -5.65 8.24
CA ARG A 4 1.32 -5.33 8.33
C ARG A 4 0.88 -4.12 7.49
N PRO A 5 1.60 -2.98 7.47
CA PRO A 5 1.20 -1.83 6.66
C PRO A 5 1.26 -2.10 5.15
N ILE A 6 2.26 -2.87 4.70
CA ILE A 6 2.43 -3.24 3.29
C ILE A 6 1.28 -4.15 2.84
N ILE A 7 0.86 -5.10 3.69
CA ILE A 7 -0.30 -5.96 3.41
C ILE A 7 -1.58 -5.11 3.29
N LEU A 8 -1.79 -4.13 4.18
CA LEU A 8 -2.93 -3.20 4.08
C LEU A 8 -2.91 -2.40 2.77
N LEU A 9 -1.72 -1.98 2.33
CA LEU A 9 -1.52 -1.25 1.07
C LEU A 9 -1.84 -2.12 -0.16
N ILE A 10 -1.44 -3.40 -0.15
CA ILE A 10 -1.81 -4.35 -1.21
C ILE A 10 -3.33 -4.54 -1.25
N ILE A 11 -3.98 -4.75 -0.09
CA ILE A 11 -5.43 -4.93 -0.01
C ILE A 11 -6.17 -3.71 -0.55
N THR A 12 -5.78 -2.50 -0.14
CA THR A 12 -6.40 -1.26 -0.63
C THR A 12 -6.21 -1.05 -2.12
N SER A 13 -5.05 -1.43 -2.67
CA SER A 13 -4.78 -1.39 -4.10
C SER A 13 -5.67 -2.37 -4.87
N ILE A 14 -5.88 -3.59 -4.35
CA ILE A 14 -6.80 -4.57 -4.95
C ILE A 14 -8.24 -4.03 -4.95
N ILE A 15 -8.69 -3.40 -3.87
CA ILE A 15 -10.03 -2.80 -3.80
C ILE A 15 -10.19 -1.71 -4.87
N LEU A 16 -9.17 -0.87 -5.09
CA LEU A 16 -9.19 0.17 -6.12
C LEU A 16 -9.33 -0.43 -7.53
N VAL A 17 -8.54 -1.47 -7.83
CA VAL A 17 -8.63 -2.18 -9.11
C VAL A 17 -10.01 -2.82 -9.29
N LEU A 18 -10.55 -3.43 -8.22
CA LEU A 18 -11.90 -4.02 -8.24
C LEU A 18 -12.97 -2.97 -8.55
N VAL A 19 -12.94 -1.80 -7.90
CA VAL A 19 -13.87 -0.69 -8.19
C VAL A 19 -13.77 -0.27 -9.66
N THR A 20 -12.56 -0.20 -10.20
CA THR A 20 -12.32 0.15 -11.61
C THR A 20 -12.94 -0.88 -12.57
N VAL A 21 -12.74 -2.17 -12.29
CA VAL A 21 -13.33 -3.26 -13.08
C VAL A 21 -14.86 -3.26 -13.00
N LEU A 22 -15.44 -3.13 -11.80
CA LEU A 22 -16.90 -3.08 -11.63
C LEU A 22 -17.52 -1.87 -12.35
N SER A 23 -16.82 -0.73 -12.34
CA SER A 23 -17.24 0.47 -13.07
C SER A 23 -17.18 0.25 -14.58
N TYR A 24 -16.12 -0.39 -15.09
CA TYR A 24 -15.98 -0.72 -16.51
C TYR A 24 -17.12 -1.62 -17.03
N PHE A 25 -17.52 -2.62 -16.24
CA PHE A 25 -18.61 -3.53 -16.59
C PHE A 25 -20.02 -2.97 -16.30
N ASN A 26 -20.16 -1.68 -15.96
CA ASN A 26 -21.44 -1.03 -15.65
C ASN A 26 -22.26 -1.77 -14.58
N VAL A 27 -21.58 -2.27 -13.54
CA VAL A 27 -22.25 -2.81 -12.36
C VAL A 27 -23.09 -1.73 -11.69
N GLN A 28 -24.17 -2.12 -11.01
CA GLN A 28 -25.11 -1.22 -10.35
C GLN A 28 -24.38 -0.15 -9.50
N PHE A 29 -24.70 1.12 -9.78
CA PHE A 29 -24.07 2.28 -9.13
C PHE A 29 -24.03 2.21 -7.59
N PRO A 30 -25.11 1.81 -6.88
CA PRO A 30 -25.07 1.75 -5.42
C PRO A 30 -23.96 0.84 -4.88
N LEU A 31 -23.71 -0.30 -5.52
CA LEU A 31 -22.66 -1.24 -5.11
C LEU A 31 -21.28 -0.59 -5.27
N VAL A 32 -21.01 -0.01 -6.45
CA VAL A 32 -19.75 0.68 -6.73
C VAL A 32 -19.54 1.86 -5.78
N PHE A 33 -20.59 2.63 -5.48
CA PHE A 33 -20.55 3.75 -4.56
C PHE A 33 -20.19 3.32 -3.13
N TYR A 34 -20.90 2.36 -2.55
CA TYR A 34 -20.58 1.89 -1.19
C TYR A 34 -19.19 1.27 -1.11
N LEU A 35 -18.78 0.49 -2.10
CA LEU A 35 -17.43 -0.08 -2.16
C LEU A 35 -16.36 1.02 -2.23
N THR A 36 -16.60 2.08 -2.99
CA THR A 36 -15.69 3.23 -3.08
C THR A 36 -15.56 3.94 -1.74
N VAL A 37 -16.67 4.25 -1.07
CA VAL A 37 -16.66 4.90 0.26
C VAL A 37 -15.91 4.04 1.28
N ILE A 38 -16.17 2.73 1.32
CA ILE A 38 -15.44 1.80 2.19
C ILE A 38 -13.95 1.77 1.83
N GLY A 39 -13.62 1.73 0.54
CA GLY A 39 -12.24 1.77 0.04
C GLY A 39 -11.48 3.02 0.49
N GLN A 40 -12.14 4.19 0.48
CA GLN A 40 -11.55 5.45 0.96
C GLN A 40 -11.29 5.42 2.47
N VAL A 41 -12.22 4.89 3.27
CA VAL A 41 -12.01 4.70 4.72
C VAL A 41 -10.80 3.78 4.96
N PHE A 42 -10.69 2.70 4.19
CA PHE A 42 -9.58 1.77 4.26
C PHE A 42 -8.24 2.39 3.84
N LEU A 43 -8.25 3.28 2.85
CA LEU A 43 -7.07 4.03 2.41
C LEU A 43 -6.58 4.97 3.52
N ILE A 44 -7.48 5.73 4.15
CA ILE A 44 -7.14 6.60 5.29
C ILE A 44 -6.52 5.78 6.42
N TYR A 45 -7.14 4.65 6.77
CA TYR A 45 -6.60 3.73 7.78
C TYR A 45 -5.22 3.20 7.40
N THR A 46 -5.00 2.85 6.13
CA THR A 46 -3.72 2.36 5.63
C THR A 46 -2.64 3.44 5.73
N VAL A 47 -2.92 4.67 5.31
CA VAL A 47 -1.99 5.80 5.45
C VAL A 47 -1.63 6.03 6.91
N TYR A 48 -2.63 6.10 7.80
CA TYR A 48 -2.39 6.22 9.24
C TYR A 48 -1.52 5.08 9.78
N SER A 49 -1.79 3.84 9.35
CA SER A 49 -1.04 2.67 9.79
C SER A 49 0.40 2.69 9.30
N VAL A 50 0.67 3.15 8.07
CA VAL A 50 2.02 3.32 7.52
C VAL A 50 2.79 4.38 8.29
N LEU A 51 2.18 5.56 8.52
CA LEU A 51 2.83 6.67 9.20
C LEU A 51 3.10 6.39 10.69
N THR A 52 2.24 5.61 11.34
CA THR A 52 2.36 5.30 12.77
C THR A 52 3.11 4.00 13.03
N ASN A 53 3.42 3.21 11.99
CA ASN A 53 4.18 1.98 12.19
C ASN A 53 5.62 2.32 12.59
N ASN A 54 6.11 1.67 13.64
CA ASN A 54 7.49 1.83 14.08
C ASN A 54 8.41 1.01 13.17
N TYR A 55 8.63 1.51 11.95
CA TYR A 55 9.52 0.91 10.98
C TYR A 55 10.97 1.20 11.38
N LYS A 56 11.71 0.15 11.72
CA LYS A 56 13.16 0.23 11.95
C LYS A 56 13.88 -0.33 10.72
N THR A 57 14.56 0.55 10.00
CA THR A 57 15.56 0.15 9.00
C THR A 57 16.95 0.38 9.56
N THR A 58 17.88 -0.49 9.18
CA THR A 58 19.31 -0.32 9.47
C THR A 58 19.97 0.62 8.45
N LYS A 59 19.31 0.86 7.31
CA LYS A 59 19.83 1.70 6.22
C LYS A 59 19.74 3.18 6.59
N THR A 60 20.82 3.92 6.37
CA THR A 60 20.89 5.38 6.55
C THR A 60 20.79 6.07 5.19
N PHE A 61 20.65 7.40 5.19
CA PHE A 61 20.71 8.18 3.94
C PHE A 61 22.10 8.12 3.28
N ASP A 62 23.14 7.76 4.05
CA ASP A 62 24.50 7.59 3.55
C ASP A 62 24.63 6.33 2.66
N ASP A 63 23.76 5.34 2.84
CA ASP A 63 23.65 4.14 1.99
C ASP A 63 22.94 4.41 0.64
N TRP A 64 22.69 5.69 0.30
CA TRP A 64 21.91 6.11 -0.88
C TRP A 64 20.54 5.39 -0.99
N TYR A 65 19.85 5.55 -2.12
CA TYR A 65 18.71 4.70 -2.49
C TYR A 65 19.22 3.36 -3.05
N GLU A 66 19.96 2.59 -2.26
CA GLU A 66 20.38 1.25 -2.65
C GLU A 66 19.18 0.30 -2.68
N ASP A 67 18.67 0.04 -3.89
CA ASP A 67 17.65 -1.00 -4.12
C ASP A 67 18.21 -2.43 -3.98
N HIS A 68 19.54 -2.61 -4.01
CA HIS A 68 20.26 -3.87 -3.79
C HIS A 68 21.53 -3.59 -2.96
N PRO A 69 21.90 -4.44 -1.97
CA PRO A 69 23.13 -4.26 -1.23
C PRO A 69 24.32 -4.44 -2.17
N ILE A 70 25.01 -3.35 -2.50
CA ILE A 70 26.37 -3.44 -3.03
C ILE A 70 27.20 -3.79 -1.80
N GLY A 71 27.47 -5.09 -1.62
CA GLY A 71 28.41 -5.50 -0.59
C GLY A 71 29.76 -4.85 -0.87
N ASP A 72 30.49 -4.53 0.19
CA ASP A 72 31.93 -4.26 0.16
C ASP A 72 32.72 -5.52 -0.26
N GLU A 73 32.27 -6.25 -1.30
CA GLU A 73 32.93 -7.40 -1.91
C GLU A 73 33.67 -7.03 -3.20
N ASP A 74 33.54 -5.77 -3.66
CA ASP A 74 34.20 -5.26 -4.87
C ASP A 74 35.37 -4.27 -4.59
N LEU A 75 35.96 -4.30 -3.39
CA LEU A 75 37.21 -3.58 -3.05
C LEU A 75 38.34 -4.52 -2.60
#